data_AF-A0A376MKY7-F1
#
_entry.id   AF-A0A376MKY7-F1
#
_cell.length_a   1.000
_cell.length_b   1.000
_cell.length_c   1.000
_cell.angle_alpha   90.00
_cell.angle_beta   90.00
_cell.angle_gamma   90.00
#
_symmetry.space_group_name_H-M   'P 1'
#
loop_
_entity.id
_entity.type
_entity.pdbx_description
1 polymer ?
#
loop_
_entity_poly.entity_id
_entity_poly.type
_entity_poly.pdbx_seq_one_letter_code
_entity_poly.pdbx_strand_id
1 'polypeptide(L)'
;MAVRVNLGGDRHPKIREGVMIGAGAKILGNIEVGRGAKIGAGSVVLQPVPPHTTAAGVPARIVGKPDSDKPSMDMDQHFNGITIRLNMGMGSDVL
;
A
#
# COMPACT_ATOMS: atom_id res chain seq x y z
N MET A 1 -30.81 30.59 -5.30
CA MET A 1 -30.29 29.29 -4.83
C MET A 1 -28.81 29.42 -4.54
N ALA A 2 -28.40 29.35 -3.28
CA ALA A 2 -26.98 29.29 -2.93
C ALA A 2 -26.54 27.83 -2.96
N VAL A 3 -25.67 27.45 -3.89
CA VAL A 3 -25.00 26.14 -3.85
C VAL A 3 -24.01 26.20 -2.68
N ARG A 4 -24.40 25.61 -1.54
CA ARG A 4 -23.47 25.40 -0.42
C ARG A 4 -22.42 24.40 -0.86
N VAL A 5 -21.24 24.88 -1.22
CA VAL A 5 -20.06 24.03 -1.42
C VAL A 5 -19.59 23.60 -0.03
N ASN A 6 -19.60 22.29 0.24
CA ASN A 6 -19.15 21.76 1.52
C ASN A 6 -17.62 21.79 1.54
N LEU A 7 -17.04 22.90 2.03
CA LEU A 7 -15.61 23.22 1.96
C LEU A 7 -14.72 22.33 2.86
N GLY A 8 -15.31 21.46 3.70
CA GLY A 8 -14.63 20.78 4.80
C GLY A 8 -14.91 19.28 4.91
N GLY A 9 -15.03 18.56 3.80
CA GLY A 9 -15.22 17.10 3.81
C GLY A 9 -13.98 16.32 4.26
N ASP A 10 -14.22 15.17 4.89
CA ASP A 10 -13.18 14.23 5.25
C ASP A 10 -12.61 13.54 4.00
N ARG A 11 -11.31 13.73 3.75
CA ARG A 11 -10.68 13.52 2.43
C ARG A 11 -9.25 13.00 2.45
N HIS A 12 -8.71 12.75 3.64
CA HIS A 12 -7.33 12.26 3.82
C HIS A 12 -7.32 10.80 4.30
N PRO A 13 -6.24 10.04 4.08
CA PRO A 13 -6.18 8.66 4.52
C PRO A 13 -6.18 8.50 6.05
N LYS A 14 -6.67 7.35 6.52
CA LYS A 14 -6.68 6.94 7.94
C LYS A 14 -5.67 5.83 8.08
N ILE A 15 -4.54 6.14 8.69
CA ILE A 15 -3.45 5.20 8.91
C ILE A 15 -3.61 4.62 10.31
N ARG A 16 -3.83 3.31 10.41
CA ARG A 16 -3.98 2.61 11.69
C ARG A 16 -2.62 2.26 12.28
N GLU A 17 -2.63 1.75 13.52
CA GLU A 17 -1.44 1.37 14.27
C GLU A 17 -0.57 0.34 13.51
N GLY A 18 0.76 0.44 13.63
CA GLY A 18 1.70 -0.57 13.14
C GLY A 18 1.93 -0.55 11.62
N VAL A 19 1.30 0.37 10.87
CA VAL A 19 1.45 0.45 9.42
C VAL A 19 2.84 0.94 9.03
N MET A 20 3.47 0.25 8.06
CA MET A 20 4.67 0.75 7.38
C MET A 20 4.30 1.41 6.06
N ILE A 21 4.86 2.59 5.79
CA ILE A 21 4.72 3.30 4.51
C ILE A 21 6.11 3.49 3.90
N GLY A 22 6.37 2.81 2.78
CA GLY A 22 7.63 2.92 2.05
C GLY A 22 7.83 4.29 1.41
N ALA A 23 9.09 4.61 1.10
CA ALA A 23 9.47 5.90 0.53
C ALA A 23 8.69 6.22 -0.76
N GLY A 24 8.22 7.45 -0.87
CA GLY A 24 7.53 7.94 -2.07
C GLY A 24 6.12 7.38 -2.32
N ALA A 25 5.55 6.62 -1.37
CA ALA A 25 4.17 6.17 -1.48
C ALA A 25 3.19 7.35 -1.40
N LYS A 26 2.12 7.28 -2.20
CA LYS A 26 1.05 8.27 -2.28
C LYS A 26 -0.26 7.57 -1.93
N ILE A 27 -0.89 7.97 -0.83
CA ILE A 27 -2.16 7.42 -0.36
C ILE A 27 -3.19 8.54 -0.48
N LEU A 28 -4.22 8.36 -1.30
CA LEU A 28 -5.11 9.45 -1.70
C LEU A 28 -6.57 9.10 -1.42
N GLY A 29 -7.30 10.07 -0.89
CA GLY A 29 -8.73 9.98 -0.58
C GLY A 29 -9.02 9.61 0.86
N ASN A 30 -10.31 9.60 1.20
CA ASN A 30 -10.81 9.14 2.50
C ASN A 30 -10.85 7.61 2.54
N ILE A 31 -9.68 7.00 2.62
CA ILE A 31 -9.50 5.54 2.67
C ILE A 31 -8.78 5.14 3.95
N GLU A 32 -9.04 3.92 4.39
CA GLU A 32 -8.37 3.34 5.55
C GLU A 32 -7.22 2.42 5.12
N VAL A 33 -6.09 2.54 5.81
CA VAL A 33 -5.00 1.56 5.79
C VAL A 33 -5.00 0.87 7.14
N GLY A 34 -5.48 -0.38 7.13
CA GLY A 34 -5.74 -1.17 8.32
C GLY A 34 -4.50 -1.45 9.16
N ARG A 35 -4.74 -1.84 10.42
CA ARG A 35 -3.68 -2.11 11.40
C ARG A 35 -2.66 -3.10 10.86
N GLY A 36 -1.37 -2.83 11.08
CA GLY A 36 -0.29 -3.73 10.68
C GLY A 36 -0.17 -3.95 9.18
N ALA A 37 -0.74 -3.08 8.34
CA ALA A 37 -0.55 -3.16 6.89
C ALA A 37 0.83 -2.63 6.44
N LYS A 38 1.25 -3.03 5.24
CA LYS A 38 2.51 -2.62 4.62
C LYS A 38 2.21 -1.97 3.26
N ILE A 39 2.64 -0.72 3.07
CA ILE A 39 2.58 -0.03 1.78
C ILE A 39 3.97 0.00 1.16
N GLY A 40 4.13 -0.61 -0.02
CA GLY A 40 5.40 -0.65 -0.75
C GLY A 40 5.87 0.75 -1.19
N ALA A 41 7.18 0.94 -1.29
CA ALA A 41 7.76 2.17 -1.81
C ALA A 41 7.24 2.51 -3.22
N GLY A 42 7.03 3.81 -3.49
CA GLY A 42 6.54 4.31 -4.79
C GLY A 42 5.08 3.96 -5.13
N SER A 43 4.32 3.34 -4.22
CA SER A 43 2.95 2.89 -4.50
C SER A 43 1.95 4.05 -4.58
N VAL A 44 0.90 3.88 -5.39
CA VAL A 44 -0.25 4.82 -5.44
C VAL A 44 -1.51 4.10 -4.96
N VAL A 45 -1.92 4.39 -3.73
CA VAL A 45 -3.03 3.72 -3.05
C VAL A 45 -4.30 4.57 -3.17
N LEU A 46 -5.30 4.01 -3.84
CA LEU A 46 -6.59 4.67 -4.14
C LEU A 46 -7.79 3.94 -3.52
N GLN A 47 -7.56 2.80 -2.85
CA GLN A 47 -8.59 1.94 -2.25
C GLN A 47 -8.17 1.55 -0.83
N PRO A 48 -9.11 1.27 0.08
CA PRO A 48 -8.78 0.80 1.43
C PRO A 48 -7.90 -0.45 1.41
N VAL A 49 -6.94 -0.50 2.33
CA VAL A 49 -6.02 -1.62 2.50
C VAL A 49 -6.40 -2.36 3.78
N PRO A 50 -6.77 -3.65 3.71
CA PRO A 50 -7.14 -4.42 4.90
C PRO A 50 -6.01 -4.54 5.92
N PRO A 51 -6.31 -4.78 7.21
CA PRO A 51 -5.30 -5.07 8.23
C PRO A 51 -4.38 -6.24 7.83
N HIS A 52 -3.11 -6.19 8.24
CA HIS A 52 -2.11 -7.24 8.01
C HIS A 52 -1.97 -7.67 6.53
N THR A 53 -2.07 -6.72 5.60
CA THR A 53 -1.84 -6.95 4.17
C THR A 53 -0.73 -6.06 3.63
N THR A 54 -0.02 -6.55 2.61
CA THR A 54 0.96 -5.77 1.85
C THR A 54 0.33 -5.30 0.55
N ALA A 55 0.32 -3.98 0.32
CA ALA A 55 -0.15 -3.37 -0.92
C ALA A 55 1.00 -2.66 -1.65
N ALA A 56 1.14 -2.91 -2.95
CA ALA A 56 2.19 -2.29 -3.76
C ALA A 56 1.74 -2.03 -5.21
N GLY A 57 2.42 -1.10 -5.89
CA GLY A 57 2.24 -0.80 -7.32
C GLY A 57 1.50 0.50 -7.64
N VAL A 58 1.28 0.75 -8.93
CA VAL A 58 0.63 1.96 -9.46
C VAL A 58 -0.41 1.54 -10.53
N PRO A 59 -1.72 1.48 -10.20
CA PRO A 59 -2.30 1.63 -8.88
C PRO A 59 -1.97 0.43 -7.96
N ALA A 60 -1.94 0.66 -6.65
CA ALA A 60 -1.61 -0.37 -5.67
C ALA A 60 -2.63 -1.52 -5.68
N ARG A 61 -2.13 -2.73 -5.52
CA ARG A 61 -2.93 -3.96 -5.32
C ARG A 61 -2.38 -4.72 -4.13
N ILE A 62 -3.21 -5.56 -3.52
CA ILE A 62 -2.74 -6.48 -2.47
C ILE A 62 -1.81 -7.49 -3.14
N VAL A 63 -0.60 -7.61 -2.61
CA VAL A 63 0.45 -8.47 -3.16
C VAL A 63 0.98 -9.50 -2.17
N GLY A 64 0.49 -9.47 -0.92
CA GLY A 64 0.88 -10.45 0.09
C GLY A 64 0.49 -10.03 1.50
N LYS A 65 1.21 -10.59 2.47
CA LYS A 65 1.10 -10.27 3.89
C LYS A 65 2.48 -9.86 4.43
N PRO A 66 2.55 -8.97 5.42
CA PRO A 66 3.79 -8.70 6.14
C PRO A 66 4.18 -9.86 7.05
N ASP A 67 5.47 -9.99 7.37
CA ASP A 67 5.98 -11.06 8.25
C ASP A 67 5.77 -10.78 9.75
N SER A 68 5.33 -9.57 10.11
CA SER A 68 5.13 -9.14 11.49
C SER A 68 3.80 -8.43 11.73
N ASP A 69 3.37 -8.38 12.99
CA ASP A 69 2.13 -7.70 13.42
C ASP A 69 2.19 -6.18 13.23
N LYS A 70 3.39 -5.60 13.39
CA LYS A 70 3.65 -4.16 13.26
C LYS A 70 4.84 -3.92 12.32
N PRO A 71 4.63 -3.97 10.99
CA PRO A 71 5.69 -3.74 10.00
C PRO A 71 6.46 -2.43 10.18
N SER A 72 5.87 -1.42 10.84
CA SER A 72 6.54 -0.17 11.21
C SER A 72 7.71 -0.32 12.17
N MET A 73 7.83 -1.45 12.88
CA MET A 73 8.93 -1.69 13.83
C MET A 73 10.11 -2.41 13.19
N ASP A 74 9.84 -3.33 12.25
CA ASP A 74 10.87 -4.14 11.60
C ASP A 74 11.42 -3.50 10.32
N MET A 75 10.64 -2.59 9.72
CA MET A 75 11.04 -1.78 8.55
C MET A 75 11.48 -2.58 7.32
N ASP A 76 11.06 -3.84 7.20
CA ASP A 76 11.31 -4.66 6.02
C ASP A 76 10.59 -4.11 4.78
N GLN A 77 11.38 -3.54 3.87
CA GLN A 77 10.93 -2.93 2.62
C GLN A 77 10.57 -3.94 1.52
N HIS A 78 10.85 -5.24 1.71
CA HIS A 78 10.52 -6.23 0.70
C HIS A 78 9.01 -6.35 0.55
N PHE A 79 8.60 -6.40 -0.72
CA PHE A 79 7.26 -6.79 -1.13
C PHE A 79 7.39 -7.57 -2.44
N ASN A 80 6.65 -8.66 -2.55
CA ASN A 80 6.58 -9.41 -3.78
C ASN A 80 5.66 -8.63 -4.72
N GLY A 81 6.19 -7.84 -5.65
CA GLY A 81 5.35 -7.28 -6.70
C GLY A 81 4.67 -8.44 -7.46
N ILE A 82 3.39 -8.31 -7.82
CA ILE A 82 2.84 -9.17 -8.87
C ILE A 82 3.77 -8.98 -10.06
N THR A 83 4.51 -10.03 -10.42
CA THR A 83 5.23 -10.13 -11.68
C THR A 83 4.23 -9.78 -12.77
N ILE A 84 4.28 -8.54 -13.27
CA ILE A 84 3.79 -8.26 -14.61
C ILE A 84 4.52 -9.29 -15.46
N ARG A 85 3.78 -10.18 -16.13
CA ARG A 85 4.33 -11.15 -17.07
C ARG A 85 4.99 -10.40 -18.23
N LEU A 86 6.11 -9.72 -17.98
CA LEU A 86 7.10 -9.46 -18.98
C LEU A 86 7.86 -10.77 -19.07
N ASN A 87 7.77 -11.38 -20.24
CA ASN A 87 8.45 -12.59 -20.63
C ASN A 87 9.97 -12.32 -20.71
N MET A 88 10.59 -11.92 -19.61
CA MET A 88 12.04 -11.80 -19.48
C MET A 88 12.53 -13.12 -18.91
N GLY A 89 12.95 -14.01 -19.82
CA GLY A 89 13.77 -15.14 -19.46
C GLY A 89 15.04 -14.65 -18.80
N MET A 90 15.09 -14.70 -17.48
CA MET A 90 16.32 -14.93 -16.75
C MET A 90 16.02 -16.15 -15.88
N GLY A 91 16.43 -17.30 -16.41
CA GLY A 91 16.31 -18.58 -15.73
C GLY A 91 17.16 -18.59 -14.48
N SER A 92 16.56 -19.02 -13.37
CA SER A 92 17.27 -19.59 -12.24
C SER A 92 17.49 -21.10 -12.39
N ASP A 93 17.27 -21.67 -13.58
CA ASP A 93 17.67 -23.05 -13.93
C ASP A 93 19.17 -23.15 -14.28
N VAL A 94 20.00 -22.58 -13.41
CA VAL A 94 21.44 -22.85 -13.37
C VAL A 94 21.82 -23.07 -11.90
N LEU A 95 21.25 -24.10 -11.29
CA LEU A 95 21.84 -24.97 -10.26
C LEU A 95 20.94 -26.19 -10.07
#